data_AF-A0A1Q3CH50-F1
#
_entry.id   AF-A0A1Q3CH50-F1
#
_cell.length_a   1.000
_cell.length_b   1.000
_cell.length_c   1.000
_cell.angle_alpha   90.00
_cell.angle_beta   90.00
_cell.angle_gamma   90.00
#
_symmetry.space_group_name_H-M   'P 1'
#
loop_
_entity.id
_entity.type
_entity.pdbx_description
1 polymer ?
#
loop_
_entity_poly.entity_id
_entity_poly.type
_entity_poly.pdbx_seq_one_letter_code
_entity_poly.pdbx_strand_id
1 'polypeptide(L)'
;PFFYGNNYSFWKTRMTIFLQSLDYQLWHIIVNGNRIESISDMFTRFTTIVNSLKNLGKNYSNQELVRKILRCLPRSWTPKVTAIKEAKDLSTLPLEQLLGSLMTHETTMKNHE
;
A
#
# COMPACT_ATOMS: atom_id res chain seq x y z
N PRO A 1 31.43 -1.67 -24.73
CA PRO A 1 31.53 -0.20 -24.49
C PRO A 1 31.87 0.04 -23.03
N PHE A 2 32.42 1.21 -22.70
CA PHE A 2 32.68 1.62 -21.31
C PHE A 2 31.64 2.66 -20.85
N PHE A 3 31.43 2.77 -19.53
CA PHE A 3 30.44 3.69 -18.94
C PHE A 3 31.03 5.10 -18.80
N TYR A 4 31.12 5.81 -19.93
CA TYR A 4 31.63 7.20 -19.99
C TYR A 4 30.53 8.21 -20.34
N GLY A 5 29.26 7.90 -20.06
CA GLY A 5 28.13 8.79 -20.32
C GLY A 5 27.58 8.79 -21.76
N ASN A 6 28.30 8.21 -22.73
CA ASN A 6 27.80 8.01 -24.10
C ASN A 6 26.92 6.75 -24.21
N ASN A 7 26.04 6.69 -25.22
CA ASN A 7 25.17 5.54 -25.50
C ASN A 7 24.21 5.17 -24.36
N TYR A 8 23.54 6.16 -23.78
CA TYR A 8 22.59 5.98 -22.66
C TYR A 8 21.56 4.87 -22.92
N SER A 9 20.96 4.81 -24.11
CA SER A 9 19.95 3.79 -24.45
C SER A 9 20.47 2.35 -24.31
N PHE A 10 21.70 2.12 -24.80
CA PHE A 10 22.37 0.82 -24.70
C PHE A 10 22.64 0.43 -23.23
N TRP A 11 23.18 1.37 -22.46
CA TRP A 11 23.49 1.13 -21.05
C TRP A 11 22.25 0.99 -20.18
N LYS A 12 21.21 1.78 -20.42
CA LYS A 12 19.91 1.66 -19.77
C LYS A 12 19.34 0.25 -19.97
N THR A 13 19.32 -0.23 -21.21
CA THR A 13 18.80 -1.56 -21.55
C THR A 13 19.57 -2.67 -20.82
N ARG A 14 20.91 -2.60 -20.81
CA ARG A 14 21.74 -3.59 -20.10
C ARG A 14 21.56 -3.54 -18.58
N MET A 15 21.48 -2.34 -18.00
CA MET A 15 21.29 -2.15 -16.55
C MET A 15 19.92 -2.66 -16.12
N THR A 16 18.87 -2.40 -16.93
CA THR A 16 17.52 -2.93 -16.72
C THR A 16 17.51 -4.45 -16.69
N ILE A 17 18.06 -5.11 -17.72
CA ILE A 17 18.08 -6.57 -17.81
C ILE A 17 18.83 -7.18 -16.63
N PHE A 18 19.97 -6.61 -16.26
CA PHE A 18 20.78 -7.08 -15.14
C PHE A 18 20.03 -6.99 -13.80
N LEU A 19 19.48 -5.81 -13.47
CA LEU A 19 18.74 -5.61 -12.22
C LEU A 19 17.48 -6.49 -12.15
N GLN A 20 16.73 -6.61 -13.26
CA GLN A 20 15.57 -7.49 -13.34
C GLN A 20 15.93 -8.98 -13.16
N SER A 21 17.11 -9.40 -13.63
CA SER A 21 17.57 -10.80 -13.50
C SER A 21 18.06 -11.15 -12.09
N LEU A 22 18.50 -10.16 -11.31
CA LEU A 22 18.93 -10.35 -9.92
C LEU A 22 17.74 -10.33 -8.97
N ASP A 23 16.89 -9.31 -9.09
CA ASP A 23 15.69 -9.13 -8.27
C ASP A 23 14.71 -8.18 -8.97
N TYR A 24 13.58 -8.73 -9.41
CA TYR A 24 12.53 -7.97 -10.07
C TYR A 24 11.84 -6.96 -9.14
N GLN A 25 11.74 -7.23 -7.83
CA GLN A 25 11.21 -6.30 -6.84
C GLN A 25 12.17 -5.12 -6.64
N LEU A 26 13.48 -5.38 -6.58
CA LEU A 26 14.49 -4.31 -6.49
C LEU A 26 14.45 -3.39 -7.72
N TRP A 27 14.32 -3.96 -8.94
CA TRP A 27 14.13 -3.17 -10.15
C TRP A 27 12.89 -2.29 -10.08
N HIS A 28 11.77 -2.82 -9.59
CA HIS A 28 10.53 -2.08 -9.43
C HIS A 28 10.70 -0.89 -8.46
N ILE A 29 11.42 -1.06 -7.35
CA ILE A 29 11.74 0.01 -6.38
C ILE A 29 12.64 1.08 -7.01
N ILE A 30 13.67 0.69 -7.77
CA ILE A 30 14.62 1.63 -8.40
C ILE A 30 13.93 2.49 -9.47
N VAL A 31 13.03 1.91 -10.26
CA VAL A 31 12.38 2.62 -11.37
C VAL A 31 11.20 3.47 -10.91
N ASN A 32 10.38 2.93 -10.01
CA ASN A 32 9.13 3.56 -9.60
C ASN A 32 9.27 4.34 -8.27
N GLY A 33 10.46 4.32 -7.67
CA GLY A 33 10.70 4.74 -6.30
C GLY A 33 10.19 3.70 -5.29
N ASN A 34 10.58 3.85 -4.02
CA ASN A 34 9.99 3.09 -2.89
C ASN A 34 8.53 3.52 -2.63
N ARG A 35 7.67 3.42 -3.64
CA ARG A 35 6.26 3.80 -3.57
C ARG A 35 5.39 2.56 -3.57
N ILE A 36 5.66 1.65 -2.64
CA ILE A 36 4.57 0.85 -2.08
C ILE A 36 3.78 1.88 -1.26
N GLU A 37 2.55 2.17 -1.66
CA GLU A 37 1.66 3.10 -0.94
C GLU A 37 1.60 2.66 0.53
N SER A 38 2.01 3.55 1.46
CA SER A 38 1.93 3.22 2.88
C SER A 38 0.47 3.15 3.33
N ILE A 39 0.21 2.50 4.46
CA ILE A 39 -1.13 2.48 5.04
C ILE A 39 -1.62 3.91 5.32
N SER A 40 -0.73 4.81 5.75
CA SER A 40 -1.04 6.22 5.99
C SER A 40 -1.44 6.96 4.70
N ASP A 41 -0.72 6.74 3.61
CA ASP A 41 -1.02 7.34 2.31
C ASP A 41 -2.38 6.87 1.78
N MET A 42 -2.62 5.56 1.84
CA MET A 42 -3.88 4.94 1.44
C MET A 42 -5.06 5.49 2.26
N PHE A 43 -4.89 5.62 3.58
CA PHE A 43 -5.93 6.14 4.47
C PHE A 43 -6.23 7.62 4.23
N THR A 44 -5.19 8.42 3.96
CA THR A 44 -5.34 9.83 3.59
C THR A 44 -6.17 9.97 2.32
N ARG A 45 -5.82 9.21 1.27
CA ARG A 45 -6.55 9.19 -0.01
C ARG A 45 -8.00 8.71 0.17
N PHE A 46 -8.21 7.67 0.98
CA PHE A 46 -9.54 7.17 1.31
C PHE A 46 -10.40 8.25 1.96
N THR A 47 -9.85 8.96 2.94
CA THR A 47 -10.55 10.05 3.66
C THR A 47 -10.92 11.20 2.73
N THR A 48 -10.01 11.60 1.83
CA THR A 48 -10.31 12.61 0.80
C THR A 48 -11.50 12.19 -0.06
N ILE A 49 -11.52 10.94 -0.56
CA ILE A 49 -12.61 10.41 -1.39
C ILE A 49 -13.94 10.39 -0.61
N VAL A 50 -13.92 9.91 0.63
CA VAL A 50 -15.13 9.83 1.48
C VAL A 50 -15.69 11.23 1.76
N ASN A 51 -14.82 12.21 2.03
CA ASN A 51 -15.24 13.60 2.25
C ASN A 51 -15.82 14.23 0.97
N SER A 52 -15.20 14.00 -0.19
CA SER A 52 -15.76 14.44 -1.48
C SER A 52 -17.13 13.82 -1.74
N LEU A 53 -17.30 12.53 -1.47
CA LEU A 53 -18.59 11.84 -1.63
C LEU A 53 -19.65 12.34 -0.65
N LYS A 54 -19.26 12.65 0.59
CA LYS A 54 -20.14 13.28 1.58
C LYS A 54 -20.65 14.63 1.11
N ASN A 55 -19.79 15.46 0.52
CA ASN A 55 -20.17 16.75 -0.06
C ASN A 55 -21.12 16.62 -1.25
N LEU A 56 -21.07 15.49 -1.96
CA LEU A 56 -22.00 15.13 -3.03
C LEU A 56 -23.31 14.48 -2.52
N GLY A 57 -23.52 14.43 -1.20
CA GLY A 57 -24.72 13.86 -0.57
C GLY A 57 -24.66 12.36 -0.27
N LYS A 58 -23.52 11.69 -0.55
CA LYS A 58 -23.35 10.27 -0.25
C LYS A 58 -22.65 10.05 1.08
N ASN A 59 -23.42 9.65 2.09
CA ASN A 59 -22.92 9.28 3.40
C ASN A 59 -22.64 7.77 3.49
N TYR A 60 -21.63 7.40 4.28
CA TYR A 60 -21.30 6.02 4.60
C TYR A 60 -21.35 5.83 6.12
N SER A 61 -21.90 4.70 6.56
CA SER A 61 -21.78 4.26 7.94
C SER A 61 -20.34 3.87 8.28
N ASN A 62 -19.97 3.92 9.56
CA ASN A 62 -18.66 3.48 10.04
C ASN A 62 -18.34 2.06 9.57
N GLN A 63 -19.32 1.16 9.65
CA GLN A 63 -19.20 -0.23 9.23
C GLN A 63 -18.85 -0.37 7.74
N GLU A 64 -19.45 0.44 6.88
CA GLU A 64 -19.13 0.45 5.44
C GLU A 64 -17.72 0.97 5.18
N LEU A 65 -17.30 2.02 5.90
CA LEU A 65 -15.95 2.57 5.79
C LEU A 65 -14.89 1.54 6.17
N VAL A 66 -15.06 0.89 7.33
CA VAL A 66 -14.18 -0.19 7.81
C VAL A 66 -14.08 -1.32 6.77
N ARG A 67 -15.21 -1.81 6.25
CA ARG A 67 -15.21 -2.88 5.24
C ARG A 67 -14.53 -2.49 3.95
N LYS A 68 -14.70 -1.23 3.50
CA LYS A 68 -14.06 -0.73 2.29
C LYS A 68 -12.54 -0.65 2.47
N ILE A 69 -12.05 -0.13 3.59
CA ILE A 69 -10.61 -0.09 3.89
C ILE A 69 -10.02 -1.50 3.88
N LEU A 70 -10.63 -2.45 4.60
CA LEU A 70 -10.15 -3.83 4.66
C LEU A 70 -10.13 -4.51 3.28
N ARG A 71 -11.03 -4.12 2.35
CA ARG A 71 -11.09 -4.65 0.98
C ARG A 71 -10.03 -4.03 0.07
N CYS A 72 -9.51 -2.85 0.40
CA CYS A 72 -8.45 -2.17 -0.38
C CYS A 72 -7.04 -2.71 -0.05
N LEU A 73 -6.88 -3.54 0.99
CA LEU A 73 -5.58 -4.06 1.40
C LEU A 73 -5.07 -5.15 0.44
N PRO A 74 -3.75 -5.27 0.23
CA PRO A 74 -3.15 -6.34 -0.58
C PRO A 74 -3.45 -7.74 -0.03
N ARG A 75 -3.33 -8.77 -0.88
CA ARG A 75 -3.56 -10.17 -0.49
C ARG A 75 -2.64 -10.65 0.65
N SER A 76 -1.43 -10.10 0.77
CA SER A 76 -0.53 -10.40 1.89
C SER A 76 -1.13 -10.06 3.26
N TRP A 77 -2.12 -9.15 3.31
CA TRP A 77 -2.81 -8.75 4.53
C TRP A 77 -3.98 -9.67 4.90
N THR A 78 -4.29 -10.70 4.12
CA THR A 78 -5.43 -11.60 4.38
C THR A 78 -5.44 -12.17 5.81
N PRO A 79 -4.33 -12.67 6.38
CA PRO A 79 -4.33 -13.17 7.76
C PRO A 79 -4.74 -12.09 8.78
N LYS A 80 -4.22 -10.86 8.61
CA LYS A 80 -4.56 -9.72 9.48
C LYS A 80 -6.02 -9.30 9.33
N VAL A 81 -6.54 -9.26 8.10
CA VAL A 81 -7.95 -8.94 7.81
C VAL A 81 -8.89 -9.96 8.46
N THR A 82 -8.58 -11.26 8.36
CA THR A 82 -9.37 -12.32 8.99
C THR A 82 -9.37 -12.16 10.51
N ALA A 83 -8.21 -11.98 11.13
CA ALA A 83 -8.10 -11.79 12.58
C ALA A 83 -8.91 -10.57 13.07
N ILE A 84 -8.90 -9.45 12.32
CA ILE A 84 -9.70 -8.27 12.67
C ILE A 84 -11.20 -8.57 12.60
N LYS A 85 -11.64 -9.30 11.56
CA LYS A 85 -13.05 -9.66 11.37
C LYS A 85 -13.57 -10.63 12.43
N GLU A 86 -12.72 -11.52 12.93
CA GLU A 86 -13.07 -12.49 13.97
C GLU A 86 -13.05 -11.85 15.37
N ALA A 87 -12.07 -10.98 15.64
CA ALA A 87 -11.87 -10.43 16.99
C ALA A 87 -12.70 -9.18 17.30
N LYS A 88 -13.23 -8.48 16.29
CA LYS A 88 -13.87 -7.17 16.48
C LYS A 88 -15.18 -7.04 15.74
N ASP A 89 -16.14 -6.35 16.35
CA ASP A 89 -17.33 -5.89 15.64
C ASP A 89 -16.98 -4.68 14.76
N LEU A 90 -17.09 -4.86 13.45
CA LEU A 90 -16.78 -3.83 12.45
C LEU A 90 -17.72 -2.63 12.51
N SER A 91 -18.90 -2.76 13.14
CA SER A 91 -19.85 -1.64 13.25
C SER A 91 -19.42 -0.61 14.29
N THR A 92 -18.77 -1.07 15.36
CA THR A 92 -18.34 -0.26 16.50
C THR A 92 -16.85 0.10 16.46
N LEU A 93 -16.06 -0.57 15.62
CA LEU A 93 -14.61 -0.34 15.49
C LEU A 93 -14.30 1.09 14.99
N PRO A 94 -13.63 1.94 15.78
CA PRO A 94 -13.22 3.27 15.34
C PRO A 94 -12.15 3.19 14.23
N LEU A 95 -12.26 4.07 13.23
CA LEU A 95 -11.32 4.10 12.11
C LEU A 95 -9.87 4.37 12.54
N GLU A 96 -9.67 5.21 13.56
CA GLU A 96 -8.34 5.48 14.11
C GLU A 96 -7.71 4.23 14.74
N GLN A 97 -8.52 3.44 15.45
CA GLN A 97 -8.06 2.18 16.04
C GLN A 97 -7.72 1.15 14.95
N LEU A 98 -8.51 1.11 13.87
CA LEU A 98 -8.20 0.29 12.69
C LEU A 98 -6.88 0.74 12.06
N LEU A 99 -6.72 2.04 11.80
CA LEU A 99 -5.53 2.62 11.19
C LEU A 99 -4.27 2.31 12.03
N GLY A 100 -4.32 2.51 13.35
CA GLY A 100 -3.23 2.16 14.25
C GLY A 100 -2.84 0.68 14.15
N SER A 101 -3.83 -0.22 14.16
CA SER A 101 -3.57 -1.66 14.03
C SER A 101 -2.93 -2.04 12.69
N LEU A 102 -3.31 -1.36 11.61
CA LEU A 102 -2.75 -1.59 10.28
C LEU A 102 -1.32 -1.04 10.19
N MET A 103 -1.07 0.18 10.65
CA MET A 103 0.29 0.77 10.64
C MET A 103 1.28 -0.05 11.48
N THR A 104 0.89 -0.50 12.67
CA THR A 104 1.75 -1.39 13.47
C THR A 104 2.10 -2.67 12.71
N HIS A 105 1.11 -3.26 12.03
CA HIS A 105 1.35 -4.46 11.23
C HIS A 105 2.29 -4.18 10.04
N GLU A 106 2.10 -3.06 9.35
CA GLU A 106 2.98 -2.62 8.26
C GLU A 106 4.44 -2.55 8.72
N THR A 107 4.71 -1.93 9.88
CA THR A 107 6.05 -1.85 10.45
C THR A 107 6.61 -3.23 10.80
N THR A 108 5.79 -4.12 11.39
CA THR A 108 6.25 -5.48 11.69
C THR A 108 6.59 -6.28 10.44
N MET A 109 5.83 -6.14 9.35
CA MET A 109 6.14 -6.83 8.10
C MET A 109 7.46 -6.33 7.51
N LYS A 110 7.69 -5.01 7.49
CA LYS A 110 8.94 -4.41 6.98
C LYS A 110 10.18 -4.78 7.81
N ASN A 111 10.01 -5.13 9.09
CA ASN A 111 11.12 -5.56 9.95
C ASN A 111 11.45 -7.06 9.82
N HIS A 112 10.58 -7.83 9.16
CA HIS A 112 10.74 -9.27 8.94
C HIS A 112 11.05 -9.65 7.48
N GLU A 113 11.23 -8.65 6.61
CA GLU A 113 11.83 -8.76 5.27
C GLU A 113 13.32 -8.45 5.35
#